data_AF-A0A527DAQ8-F1
#
_entry.id   AF-A0A527DAQ8-F1
#
_cell.length_a   1.000
_cell.length_b   1.000
_cell.length_c   1.000
_cell.angle_alpha   90.00
_cell.angle_beta   90.00
_cell.angle_gamma   90.00
#
_symmetry.space_group_name_H-M   'P 1'
#
loop_
_entity.id
_entity.type
_entity.pdbx_description
1 polymer ?
#
loop_
_entity_poly.entity_id
_entity_poly.type
_entity_poly.pdbx_seq_one_letter_code
_entity_poly.pdbx_strand_id
1 'polypeptide(L)'
;MFTPRFASLVVASSICTLPAFAAAESSYVYCDNGVRCFKAPCPSNSALDLATGTIIKGVSIDPSGLPQADKAITDLSDALYAGKIVVRGSIAHRTQTITGKEYTLPWLVATRIVRTAKDSERKHCSSR
;
A
#
# COMPACT_ATOMS: atom_id res chain seq x y z
N MET A 1 23.06 21.43 -65.83
CA MET A 1 22.38 20.22 -65.32
C MET A 1 22.41 20.26 -63.79
N PHE A 2 21.22 20.33 -63.20
CA PHE A 2 20.96 20.40 -61.76
C PHE A 2 20.92 19.00 -61.15
N THR A 3 21.51 18.78 -59.97
CA THR A 3 21.03 17.84 -58.91
C THR A 3 21.93 17.90 -57.66
N PRO A 4 21.45 17.52 -56.45
CA PRO A 4 21.36 18.45 -55.33
C PRO A 4 22.23 18.08 -54.12
N ARG A 5 22.54 19.08 -53.29
CA ARG A 5 23.12 18.90 -51.95
C ARG A 5 22.07 18.25 -51.02
N PHE A 6 22.32 17.03 -50.58
CA PHE A 6 21.57 16.39 -49.51
C PHE A 6 21.90 17.07 -48.17
N ALA A 7 20.97 17.88 -47.67
CA ALA A 7 21.00 18.39 -46.30
C ALA A 7 20.32 17.37 -45.38
N SER A 8 21.12 16.61 -44.63
CA SER A 8 20.61 15.71 -43.58
C SER A 8 20.26 16.52 -42.34
N LEU A 9 18.96 16.76 -42.11
CA LEU A 9 18.42 17.24 -40.84
C LEU A 9 18.31 16.06 -39.88
N VAL A 10 19.23 16.00 -38.90
CA VAL A 10 19.12 15.08 -37.76
C VAL A 10 18.21 15.74 -36.72
N VAL A 11 16.95 15.32 -36.67
CA VAL A 11 16.04 15.66 -35.56
C VAL A 11 16.40 14.75 -34.39
N ALA A 12 17.09 15.31 -33.39
CA ALA A 12 17.35 14.65 -32.13
C ALA A 12 16.10 14.72 -31.24
N SER A 13 15.22 13.72 -31.33
CA SER A 13 14.11 13.53 -30.40
C SER A 13 14.62 12.94 -29.08
N SER A 14 14.86 13.81 -28.09
CA SER A 14 15.11 13.38 -26.70
C SER A 14 13.82 12.87 -26.09
N ILE A 15 13.67 11.56 -25.99
CA ILE A 15 12.57 10.93 -25.26
C ILE A 15 12.96 10.92 -23.78
N CYS A 16 12.53 11.92 -23.03
CA CYS A 16 12.60 11.91 -21.57
C CYS A 16 11.60 10.86 -21.04
N THR A 17 12.04 9.62 -20.89
CA THR A 17 11.33 8.62 -20.11
C THR A 17 11.51 8.93 -18.62
N LEU A 18 10.55 9.64 -18.03
CA LEU A 18 10.48 9.77 -16.57
C LEU A 18 10.28 8.36 -15.98
N PRO A 19 11.12 7.90 -15.03
CA PRO A 19 10.86 6.64 -14.34
C PRO A 19 9.57 6.81 -13.54
N ALA A 20 8.53 6.08 -13.92
CA ALA A 20 7.36 5.91 -13.08
C ALA A 20 7.84 5.19 -11.81
N PHE A 21 7.92 5.92 -10.70
CA PHE A 21 8.17 5.33 -9.39
C PHE A 21 7.02 4.38 -9.08
N ALA A 22 7.19 3.10 -9.41
CA ALA A 22 6.31 2.06 -8.92
C ALA A 22 6.33 2.15 -7.39
N ALA A 23 5.16 2.24 -6.76
CA ALA A 23 5.06 2.24 -5.31
C ALA A 23 5.78 0.99 -4.80
N ALA A 24 6.87 1.18 -4.05
CA ALA A 24 7.72 0.08 -3.64
C ALA A 24 6.91 -0.90 -2.80
N GLU A 25 6.90 -2.16 -3.21
CA GLU A 25 6.30 -3.19 -2.38
C GLU A 25 7.16 -3.43 -1.14
N SER A 26 6.51 -3.62 0.00
CA SER A 26 7.15 -4.12 1.22
C SER A 26 6.26 -5.18 1.88
N SER A 27 6.74 -5.72 3.00
CA SER A 27 5.98 -6.62 3.86
C SER A 27 5.50 -5.87 5.09
N TYR A 28 4.22 -6.00 5.41
CA TYR A 28 3.55 -5.26 6.44
C TYR A 28 2.83 -6.19 7.42
N VAL A 29 2.78 -5.76 8.68
CA VAL A 29 1.79 -6.26 9.64
C VAL A 29 0.76 -5.16 9.81
N TYR A 30 -0.46 -5.45 9.39
CA TYR A 30 -1.60 -4.55 9.55
C TYR A 30 -2.29 -4.84 10.88
N CYS A 31 -2.76 -3.80 11.56
CA CYS A 31 -3.52 -3.93 12.80
C CYS A 31 -4.69 -2.97 12.82
N ASP A 32 -5.79 -3.42 13.40
CA ASP A 32 -6.87 -2.59 13.90
C ASP A 32 -6.87 -2.70 15.43
N ASN A 33 -6.79 -1.56 16.11
CA ASN A 33 -6.72 -1.51 17.57
C ASN A 33 -8.10 -1.72 18.25
N GLY A 34 -9.16 -2.00 17.48
CA GLY A 34 -10.52 -2.29 17.95
C GLY A 34 -11.29 -1.07 18.47
N VAL A 35 -10.71 0.13 18.39
CA VAL A 35 -11.36 1.35 18.87
C VAL A 35 -12.42 1.78 17.87
N ARG A 36 -13.68 1.77 18.31
CA ARG A 36 -14.79 2.25 17.48
C ARG A 36 -14.58 3.72 17.13
N CYS A 37 -14.67 4.00 15.84
CA CYS A 37 -14.50 5.35 15.32
C CYS A 37 -15.66 6.25 15.75
N PHE A 38 -15.37 7.26 16.57
CA PHE A 38 -16.36 8.27 16.95
C PHE A 38 -16.46 9.40 15.92
N LYS A 39 -15.32 9.77 15.32
CA LYS A 39 -15.22 10.81 14.29
C LYS A 39 -14.16 10.43 13.27
N ALA A 40 -14.51 10.50 12.00
CA ALA A 40 -13.61 10.19 10.91
C ALA A 40 -12.65 11.37 10.60
N PRO A 41 -11.46 11.12 10.02
CA PRO A 41 -10.90 9.81 9.64
C PRO A 41 -10.50 8.98 10.87
N CYS A 42 -10.78 7.68 10.84
CA CYS A 42 -10.60 6.77 11.97
C CYS A 42 -9.12 6.38 12.11
N PRO A 43 -8.41 6.83 13.17
CA PRO A 43 -6.97 6.56 13.31
C PRO A 43 -6.66 5.18 13.89
N SER A 44 -7.68 4.35 14.09
CA SER A 44 -7.64 3.05 14.78
C SER A 44 -6.71 2.03 14.10
N ASN A 45 -6.44 2.22 12.81
CA ASN A 45 -5.72 1.24 12.01
C ASN A 45 -4.28 1.69 11.75
N SER A 46 -3.37 0.72 11.70
CA SER A 46 -1.97 0.99 11.40
C SER A 46 -1.32 -0.16 10.62
N ALA A 47 -0.20 0.12 9.98
CA ALA A 47 0.65 -0.90 9.39
C ALA A 47 2.11 -0.68 9.80
N LEU A 48 2.74 -1.72 10.35
CA LEU A 48 4.18 -1.80 10.53
C LEU A 48 4.82 -2.29 9.24
N ASP A 49 5.70 -1.48 8.66
CA ASP A 49 6.59 -1.90 7.59
C ASP A 49 7.76 -2.70 8.19
N LEU A 50 7.88 -3.97 7.81
CA LEU A 50 8.91 -4.87 8.32
C LEU A 50 10.31 -4.56 7.76
N ALA A 51 10.41 -3.85 6.63
CA ALA A 51 11.69 -3.48 6.06
C ALA A 51 12.32 -2.30 6.81
N THR A 52 11.50 -1.32 7.23
CA THR A 52 11.97 -0.08 7.86
C THR A 52 11.72 -0.02 9.36
N GLY A 53 10.83 -0.86 9.90
CA GLY A 53 10.36 -0.79 11.29
C GLY A 53 9.37 0.36 11.55
N THR A 54 8.93 1.07 10.50
CA THR A 54 8.06 2.24 10.63
C THR A 54 6.60 1.83 10.82
N ILE A 55 5.91 2.46 11.77
CA ILE A 55 4.46 2.30 11.95
C ILE A 55 3.73 3.46 11.25
N ILE A 56 2.94 3.12 10.24
CA ILE A 56 2.09 4.04 9.49
C ILE A 56 0.70 4.04 10.12
N LYS A 57 0.24 5.17 10.66
CA LYS A 57 -1.06 5.30 11.32
C LYS A 57 -2.16 5.74 10.36
N GLY A 58 -3.41 5.44 10.69
CA GLY A 58 -4.59 5.80 9.89
C GLY A 58 -4.63 5.09 8.53
N VAL A 59 -4.00 3.91 8.44
CA VAL A 59 -3.91 3.13 7.20
C VAL A 59 -5.18 2.30 7.03
N SER A 60 -5.81 2.36 5.86
CA SER A 60 -6.83 1.37 5.46
C SER A 60 -6.17 0.23 4.69
N ILE A 61 -6.77 -0.96 4.68
CA ILE A 61 -6.29 -2.08 3.89
C ILE A 61 -7.24 -2.41 2.75
N ASP A 62 -6.69 -2.67 1.57
CA ASP A 62 -7.39 -3.17 0.40
C ASP A 62 -6.92 -4.60 0.10
N PRO A 63 -7.66 -5.62 0.58
CA PRO A 63 -7.34 -7.02 0.34
C PRO A 63 -7.86 -7.53 -1.02
N SER A 64 -8.45 -6.67 -1.86
CA SER A 64 -9.07 -7.09 -3.13
C SER A 64 -8.07 -7.73 -4.08
N GLY A 65 -6.81 -7.31 -4.02
CA GLY A 65 -5.69 -7.84 -4.80
C GLY A 65 -5.16 -9.20 -4.35
N LEU A 66 -5.61 -9.74 -3.20
CA LEU A 66 -5.16 -11.05 -2.73
C LEU A 66 -5.64 -12.18 -3.66
N PRO A 67 -4.79 -13.20 -3.94
CA PRO A 67 -5.18 -14.36 -4.72
C PRO A 67 -6.23 -15.19 -3.98
N GLN A 68 -7.01 -16.00 -4.73
CA GLN A 68 -8.11 -16.76 -4.16
C GLN A 68 -7.66 -17.74 -3.05
N ALA A 69 -6.46 -18.32 -3.18
CA ALA A 69 -5.89 -19.20 -2.16
C ALA A 69 -5.68 -18.48 -0.82
N ASP A 70 -5.26 -17.22 -0.85
CA ASP A 70 -5.07 -16.39 0.34
C ASP A 70 -6.42 -15.94 0.92
N LYS A 71 -7.41 -15.68 0.07
CA LYS A 71 -8.79 -15.36 0.47
C LYS A 71 -9.53 -16.53 1.10
N ALA A 72 -9.12 -17.76 0.81
CA ALA A 72 -9.73 -18.98 1.32
C ALA A 72 -9.33 -19.29 2.78
N ILE A 73 -8.45 -18.52 3.39
CA ILE A 73 -8.09 -18.66 4.81
C ILE A 73 -9.33 -18.35 5.67
N THR A 74 -9.80 -19.34 6.43
CA THR A 74 -10.84 -19.16 7.44
C THR A 74 -10.38 -18.09 8.44
N ASP A 75 -11.26 -17.14 8.74
CA ASP A 75 -10.99 -16.00 9.62
C ASP A 75 -9.89 -15.04 9.11
N LEU A 76 -9.69 -14.92 7.78
CA LEU A 76 -8.74 -13.97 7.19
C LEU A 76 -8.87 -12.56 7.77
N SER A 77 -10.10 -12.07 7.94
CA SER A 77 -10.35 -10.76 8.56
C SER A 77 -9.76 -10.69 9.98
N ASP A 78 -10.07 -11.65 10.85
CA ASP A 78 -9.51 -11.67 12.22
C ASP A 78 -7.99 -11.77 12.20
N ALA A 79 -7.44 -12.65 11.36
CA ALA A 79 -6.00 -12.83 11.21
C ALA A 79 -5.31 -11.54 10.75
N LEU A 80 -5.93 -10.80 9.83
CA LEU A 80 -5.43 -9.55 9.29
C LEU A 80 -5.55 -8.41 10.30
N TYR A 81 -6.73 -8.22 10.90
CA TYR A 81 -7.00 -7.11 11.83
C TYR A 81 -6.26 -7.27 13.16
N ALA A 82 -6.01 -8.51 13.62
CA ALA A 82 -5.20 -8.78 14.81
C ALA A 82 -3.68 -8.85 14.52
N GLY A 83 -3.25 -8.55 13.30
CA GLY A 83 -1.85 -8.62 12.87
C GLY A 83 -1.20 -9.98 13.03
N LYS A 84 -1.98 -11.06 12.90
CA LYS A 84 -1.49 -12.45 12.97
C LYS A 84 -0.79 -12.88 11.69
N ILE A 85 -0.95 -12.13 10.60
CA ILE A 85 -0.32 -12.43 9.30
C ILE A 85 0.50 -11.25 8.78
N VAL A 86 1.51 -11.59 7.99
CA VAL A 86 2.31 -10.64 7.21
C VAL A 86 1.76 -10.60 5.80
N VAL A 87 1.40 -9.41 5.35
CA VAL A 87 0.93 -9.15 3.98
C VAL A 87 2.00 -8.42 3.20
N ARG A 88 2.17 -8.80 1.94
CA ARG A 88 2.97 -8.02 0.99
C ARG A 88 2.04 -7.10 0.22
N GLY A 89 2.52 -5.91 -0.07
CA GLY A 89 1.74 -4.91 -0.78
C GLY A 89 2.50 -3.59 -0.91
N SER A 90 1.78 -2.54 -1.30
CA SER A 90 2.31 -1.18 -1.40
C SER A 90 1.38 -0.18 -0.70
N ILE A 91 1.94 0.94 -0.25
CA ILE A 91 1.16 2.05 0.31
C ILE A 91 0.77 2.98 -0.83
N ALA A 92 -0.52 3.03 -1.13
CA ALA A 92 -1.13 4.00 -2.01
C ALA A 92 -1.76 5.13 -1.18
N HIS A 93 -1.84 6.34 -1.74
CA HIS A 93 -2.59 7.42 -1.11
C HIS A 93 -3.87 7.64 -1.91
N ARG A 94 -5.03 7.51 -1.26
CA ARG A 94 -6.34 7.66 -1.91
C ARG A 94 -7.08 8.85 -1.30
N THR A 95 -7.59 9.72 -2.16
CA THR A 95 -8.46 10.83 -1.74
C THR A 95 -9.89 10.32 -1.60
N GLN A 96 -10.51 10.63 -0.46
CA GLN A 96 -11.89 10.28 -0.16
C GLN A 96 -12.59 11.45 0.51
N THR A 97 -13.87 11.62 0.18
CA THR A 97 -14.74 12.59 0.86
C THR A 97 -15.40 11.93 2.06
N ILE A 98 -15.06 12.41 3.25
CA ILE A 98 -15.62 11.94 4.52
C ILE A 98 -16.29 13.13 5.20
N THR A 99 -17.56 13.00 5.58
CA THR A 99 -18.35 14.08 6.21
C THR A 99 -18.29 15.42 5.46
N GLY A 100 -18.26 15.39 4.13
CA GLY A 100 -18.22 16.57 3.26
C GLY A 100 -16.85 17.23 3.11
N LYS A 101 -15.78 16.62 3.65
CA LYS A 101 -14.39 17.09 3.50
C LYS A 101 -13.55 16.06 2.78
N GLU A 102 -12.63 16.51 1.94
CA GLU A 102 -11.66 15.63 1.28
C GLU A 102 -10.50 15.29 2.23
N TYR A 103 -10.13 14.02 2.27
CA TYR A 103 -8.97 13.51 2.98
C TYR A 103 -8.16 12.60 2.06
N THR A 104 -6.86 12.84 1.98
CA THR A 104 -5.92 11.90 1.36
C THR A 104 -5.37 10.99 2.45
N LEU A 105 -5.78 9.72 2.41
CA LEU A 105 -5.44 8.74 3.43
C LEU A 105 -4.55 7.64 2.83
N PRO A 106 -3.63 7.05 3.63
CA PRO A 106 -2.82 5.94 3.18
C PRO A 106 -3.63 4.63 3.16
N TRP A 107 -3.40 3.84 2.13
CA TRP A 107 -4.06 2.57 1.83
C TRP A 107 -3.00 1.51 1.54
N LEU A 108 -2.99 0.46 2.35
CA LEU A 108 -2.19 -0.73 2.09
C LEU A 108 -2.90 -1.61 1.06
N VAL A 109 -2.40 -1.60 -0.17
CA VAL A 109 -2.90 -2.45 -1.25
C VAL A 109 -2.20 -3.81 -1.16
N ALA A 110 -2.90 -4.81 -0.62
CA ALA A 110 -2.33 -6.12 -0.36
C ALA A 110 -2.35 -6.99 -1.63
N THR A 111 -1.21 -7.58 -1.96
CA THR A 111 -1.00 -8.40 -3.16
C THR A 111 -0.86 -9.89 -2.85
N ARG A 112 -0.36 -10.25 -1.65
CA ARG A 112 -0.31 -11.63 -1.17
C ARG A 112 -0.11 -11.72 0.34
N ILE A 113 -0.46 -12.85 0.91
CA ILE A 113 -0.07 -13.25 2.26
C ILE A 113 1.30 -13.93 2.17
N VAL A 114 2.22 -13.54 3.07
CA VAL A 114 3.59 -14.05 3.07
C VAL A 114 3.75 -15.18 4.05
N ARG A 115 3.30 -14.98 5.28
CA ARG A 115 3.43 -15.92 6.42
C ARG A 115 2.65 -15.43 7.62
N THR A 116 2.58 -16.24 8.67
CA THR A 116 2.20 -15.80 10.02
C THR A 116 3.21 -14.77 10.55
N ALA A 117 2.70 -13.74 11.23
CA ALA A 117 3.51 -12.74 11.92
C ALA A 117 4.13 -13.31 13.20
N LYS A 118 5.31 -12.82 13.55
CA LYS A 118 5.95 -13.13 14.84
C LYS A 118 5.33 -12.29 15.94
N ASP A 119 5.42 -12.75 17.19
CA ASP A 119 4.95 -12.01 18.35
C ASP A 119 5.58 -10.61 18.47
N SER A 120 6.87 -10.49 18.13
CA SER A 120 7.58 -9.21 18.11
C SER A 120 7.04 -8.24 17.05
N GLU A 121 6.55 -8.76 15.92
CA GLU A 121 6.05 -7.95 14.80
C GLU A 121 4.64 -7.43 15.09
N ARG A 122 3.80 -8.22 15.77
CA ARG A 122 2.43 -7.84 16.15
C ARG A 122 2.31 -7.10 17.48
N LYS A 123 3.42 -6.86 18.19
CA LYS A 123 3.43 -6.18 19.50
C LYS A 123 2.74 -4.81 19.49
N HIS A 124 2.77 -4.13 18.35
CA HIS A 124 2.13 -2.83 18.17
C HIS A 124 0.60 -2.90 17.92
N CYS A 125 0.06 -4.10 17.63
CA CYS A 125 -1.35 -4.27 17.35
C CYS A 125 -2.23 -4.22 18.62
N SER A 126 -1.68 -4.55 19.78
CA SER A 126 -2.45 -4.49 21.03
C SER A 126 -2.36 -3.07 21.60
N SER A 127 -3.52 -2.48 21.90
CA SER A 127 -3.56 -1.26 22.72
C SER A 127 -3.51 -1.57 24.23
N ARG A 128 -3.55 -2.86 24.61
CA ARG A 128 -3.49 -3.37 25.99
C ARG A 128 -2.96 -4.80 26.02
#